data_AF-A0A7C7SPE1-F1
#
_entry.id   AF-A0A7C7SPE1-F1
#
_cell.length_a   1.000
_cell.length_b   1.000
_cell.length_c   1.000
_cell.angle_alpha   90.00
_cell.angle_beta   90.00
_cell.angle_gamma   90.00
#
_symmetry.space_group_name_H-M   'P 1'
#
loop_
_entity.id
_entity.type
_entity.pdbx_description
1 polymer ?
#
loop_
_entity_poly.entity_id
_entity_poly.type
_entity_poly.pdbx_seq_one_letter_code
_entity_poly.pdbx_strand_id
1 'polypeptide(L)'
;MGFNAGPPMVSATYNNNVMIFQAPGYVAILNEMVHNARIVPIDDDATEKPPFAQYSGVSRGHWEGETLVIETAQFQGGSSGLTSNNMSLVERLTRIDPDTVAYEFTVTDPTVFTAPYTVMMPFRRTDGPLFEYACHEGNIGLAGILGGARVLEMQGRELRP
;
A
#
# COMPACT_ATOMS: atom_id res chain seq x y z
N MET A 1 -0.06 8.21 -3.03
CA MET A 1 -0.07 6.80 -2.58
C MET A 1 0.36 6.76 -1.13
N GLY A 2 -0.24 5.90 -0.31
CA GLY A 2 0.25 5.64 1.05
C GLY A 2 1.60 4.93 1.02
N PHE A 3 2.47 5.16 2.00
CA PHE A 3 3.84 4.62 2.00
C PHE A 3 3.90 3.08 2.04
N ASN A 4 2.87 2.42 2.56
CA ASN A 4 2.76 0.95 2.67
C ASN A 4 1.61 0.36 1.84
N ALA A 5 0.78 1.21 1.22
CA ALA A 5 -0.36 0.80 0.40
C ALA A 5 0.07 0.12 -0.92
N GLY A 6 1.29 0.38 -1.36
CA GLY A 6 1.84 -0.23 -2.57
C GLY A 6 1.21 0.31 -3.85
N PRO A 7 1.27 -0.45 -4.96
CA PRO A 7 1.90 -1.77 -5.05
C PRO A 7 3.45 -1.69 -5.22
N PRO A 8 4.22 -2.64 -4.67
CA PRO A 8 3.78 -3.74 -3.80
C PRO A 8 3.34 -3.24 -2.42
N MET A 9 2.32 -3.88 -1.84
CA MET A 9 1.97 -3.65 -0.43
C MET A 9 3.11 -4.13 0.46
N VAL A 10 3.41 -3.39 1.52
CA VAL A 10 4.43 -3.74 2.52
C VAL A 10 3.88 -3.52 3.92
N SER A 11 4.47 -4.13 4.94
CA SER A 11 4.10 -3.82 6.33
C SER A 11 4.81 -2.55 6.80
N ALA A 12 4.13 -1.78 7.63
CA ALA A 12 4.67 -0.64 8.37
C ALA A 12 4.28 -0.72 9.85
N THR A 13 4.55 0.34 10.60
CA THR A 13 4.30 0.38 12.06
C THR A 13 2.81 0.48 12.42
N TYR A 14 1.97 1.00 11.52
CA TYR A 14 0.52 1.16 11.70
C TYR A 14 -0.18 1.23 10.32
N ASN A 15 -1.51 1.16 10.31
CA ASN A 15 -2.35 1.22 9.10
C ASN A 15 -2.06 0.14 8.04
N ASN A 16 -1.92 -1.10 8.47
CA ASN A 16 -1.56 -2.24 7.62
C ASN A 16 -2.77 -3.04 7.15
N ASN A 17 -3.99 -2.65 7.53
CA ASN A 17 -5.16 -3.43 7.15
C ASN A 17 -5.47 -3.26 5.66
N VAL A 18 -5.96 -4.33 5.05
CA VAL A 18 -6.36 -4.38 3.65
C VAL A 18 -7.68 -5.12 3.53
N MET A 19 -8.58 -4.60 2.70
CA MET A 19 -9.78 -5.31 2.27
C MET A 19 -9.63 -5.70 0.80
N ILE A 20 -9.90 -6.98 0.52
CA ILE A 20 -9.88 -7.52 -0.84
C ILE A 20 -11.31 -7.90 -1.21
N PHE A 21 -11.85 -7.24 -2.21
CA PHE A 21 -13.19 -7.47 -2.71
C PHE A 21 -13.12 -8.16 -4.07
N GLN A 22 -13.94 -9.18 -4.24
CA GLN A 22 -14.09 -9.88 -5.51
C GLN A 22 -15.44 -9.52 -6.12
N ALA A 23 -15.43 -9.12 -7.39
CA ALA A 23 -16.60 -8.90 -8.21
C ALA A 23 -16.41 -9.62 -9.55
N PRO A 24 -17.49 -9.91 -10.31
CA PRO A 24 -17.33 -10.46 -11.64
C PRO A 24 -16.40 -9.58 -12.50
N GLY A 25 -15.30 -10.17 -12.99
CA GLY A 25 -14.31 -9.50 -13.84
C GLY A 25 -13.33 -8.56 -13.13
N TYR A 26 -13.42 -8.38 -11.81
CA TYR A 26 -12.54 -7.45 -11.07
C TYR A 26 -12.21 -7.94 -9.66
N VAL A 27 -11.01 -7.61 -9.21
CA VAL A 27 -10.63 -7.60 -7.81
C VAL A 27 -10.32 -6.17 -7.39
N ALA A 28 -10.90 -5.70 -6.29
CA ALA A 28 -10.57 -4.41 -5.71
C ALA A 28 -9.78 -4.62 -4.41
N ILE A 29 -8.64 -3.95 -4.29
CA ILE A 29 -7.79 -3.96 -3.10
C ILE A 29 -7.87 -2.56 -2.49
N LEU A 30 -8.38 -2.48 -1.26
CA LEU A 30 -8.49 -1.25 -0.49
C LEU A 30 -7.56 -1.30 0.71
N ASN A 31 -6.54 -0.45 0.71
CA ASN A 31 -5.64 -0.30 1.84
C ASN A 31 -6.18 0.72 2.84
N GLU A 32 -5.99 0.45 4.13
CA GLU A 32 -6.25 1.39 5.22
C GLU A 32 -5.51 2.72 4.98
N MET A 33 -4.19 2.63 4.79
CA MET A 33 -3.35 3.80 4.60
C MET A 33 -3.77 4.62 3.36
N VAL A 34 -4.22 5.86 3.59
CA VAL A 34 -4.67 6.83 2.57
C VAL A 34 -5.89 6.32 1.75
N HIS A 35 -6.61 5.31 2.22
CA HIS A 35 -7.78 4.75 1.51
C HIS A 35 -7.51 4.41 0.04
N ASN A 36 -6.33 3.88 -0.25
CA ASN A 36 -5.99 3.62 -1.63
C ASN A 36 -6.81 2.44 -2.16
N ALA A 37 -7.69 2.71 -3.11
CA ALA A 37 -8.44 1.69 -3.84
C ALA A 37 -7.76 1.40 -5.17
N ARG A 38 -7.25 0.17 -5.32
CA ARG A 38 -6.71 -0.36 -6.57
C ARG A 38 -7.70 -1.33 -7.18
N ILE A 39 -8.13 -1.04 -8.40
CA ILE A 39 -8.99 -1.92 -9.20
C ILE A 39 -8.11 -2.75 -10.13
N VAL A 40 -8.26 -4.06 -10.05
CA VAL A 40 -7.53 -5.06 -10.84
C VAL A 40 -8.53 -5.77 -11.74
N PRO A 41 -8.61 -5.42 -13.03
CA PRO A 41 -9.36 -6.21 -14.01
C PRO A 41 -8.81 -7.63 -14.07
N ILE A 42 -9.71 -8.61 -14.09
CA ILE A 42 -9.41 -10.04 -14.24
C ILE A 42 -9.72 -10.45 -15.67
N ASP A 43 -8.76 -11.14 -16.29
CA ASP A 43 -8.77 -11.59 -17.70
C ASP A 43 -8.62 -10.45 -18.73
N ASP A 44 -7.78 -10.68 -19.74
CA ASP A 44 -7.21 -9.62 -20.60
C ASP A 44 -8.18 -8.99 -21.62
N ASP A 45 -9.29 -9.65 -21.95
CA ASP A 45 -10.05 -9.31 -23.16
C ASP A 45 -11.09 -8.18 -23.00
N ALA A 46 -11.43 -7.78 -21.77
CA ALA A 46 -12.58 -6.88 -21.56
C ALA A 46 -12.23 -5.41 -21.27
N THR A 47 -11.00 -5.11 -20.83
CA THR A 47 -10.63 -3.75 -20.36
C THR A 47 -9.33 -3.27 -20.97
N GLU A 48 -9.42 -2.25 -21.83
CA GLU A 48 -8.25 -1.61 -22.44
C GLU A 48 -7.32 -1.00 -21.38
N LYS A 49 -6.00 -1.09 -21.60
CA LYS A 49 -5.00 -0.47 -20.72
C LYS A 49 -4.96 1.04 -21.00
N PRO A 50 -4.90 1.91 -19.97
CA PRO A 50 -4.71 3.33 -20.19
C PRO A 50 -3.43 3.60 -21.01
N PRO A 51 -3.45 4.57 -21.95
CA PRO A 51 -2.29 4.88 -22.78
C PRO A 51 -1.21 5.71 -22.06
N PHE A 52 -1.35 5.89 -20.75
CA PHE A 52 -0.46 6.69 -19.91
C PHE A 52 -0.07 5.93 -18.65
N ALA A 53 1.08 6.27 -18.08
CA ALA A 53 1.56 5.68 -16.85
C ALA A 53 0.79 6.19 -15.62
N GLN A 54 0.68 5.35 -14.60
CA GLN A 54 -0.01 5.68 -13.34
C GLN A 54 0.96 5.55 -12.16
N TYR A 55 0.74 6.32 -11.09
CA TYR A 55 1.58 6.25 -9.90
C TYR A 55 1.53 4.88 -9.20
N SER A 56 0.40 4.18 -9.30
CA SER A 56 0.22 2.81 -8.80
C SER A 56 0.52 1.74 -9.85
N GLY A 57 0.95 2.15 -11.05
CA GLY A 57 1.00 1.30 -12.21
C GLY A 57 -0.40 0.86 -12.70
N VAL A 58 -0.40 0.09 -13.78
CA VAL A 58 -1.58 -0.50 -14.41
C VAL A 58 -1.55 -2.00 -14.12
N SER A 59 -2.49 -2.47 -13.29
CA SER A 59 -2.60 -3.87 -12.89
C SER A 59 -3.51 -4.67 -13.82
N ARG A 60 -3.16 -5.93 -14.07
CA ARG A 60 -4.00 -6.98 -14.65
C ARG A 60 -3.86 -8.24 -13.85
N GLY A 61 -4.95 -8.96 -13.65
CA GLY A 61 -4.94 -10.21 -12.89
C GLY A 61 -5.51 -11.38 -13.65
N HIS A 62 -5.11 -12.57 -13.24
CA HIS A 62 -5.64 -13.84 -13.70
C HIS A 62 -5.55 -14.86 -12.56
N TRP A 63 -6.29 -15.96 -12.70
CA TRP A 63 -6.27 -17.05 -11.73
C TRP A 63 -5.38 -18.20 -12.19
N GLU A 64 -4.47 -18.63 -11.32
CA GLU A 64 -3.69 -19.86 -11.46
C GLU A 64 -4.12 -20.84 -10.36
N GLY A 65 -5.14 -21.66 -10.65
CA GLY A 65 -5.77 -22.50 -9.65
C GLY A 65 -6.42 -21.64 -8.56
N GLU A 66 -5.92 -21.74 -7.33
CA GLU A 66 -6.41 -20.96 -6.17
C GLU A 66 -5.62 -19.66 -5.93
N THR A 67 -4.66 -19.34 -6.80
CA THR A 67 -3.80 -18.16 -6.66
C THR A 67 -4.25 -17.06 -7.60
N LEU A 68 -4.54 -15.88 -7.05
CA LEU A 68 -4.68 -14.67 -7.84
C LEU A 68 -3.29 -14.14 -8.17
N VAL A 69 -2.96 -14.09 -9.45
CA VAL A 69 -1.73 -13.47 -9.94
C VAL A 69 -2.08 -12.09 -10.46
N ILE A 70 -1.31 -11.07 -10.07
CA ILE A 70 -1.49 -9.69 -10.49
C ILE A 70 -0.17 -9.19 -11.07
N GLU A 71 -0.18 -8.86 -12.34
CA GLU A 71 0.93 -8.22 -13.03
C GLU A 71 0.67 -6.72 -13.11
N THR A 72 1.63 -5.93 -12.64
CA THR A 72 1.54 -4.47 -12.66
C THR A 72 2.77 -3.89 -13.35
N ALA A 73 2.54 -2.99 -14.32
CA ALA A 73 3.55 -2.28 -15.08
C ALA A 73 3.12 -0.81 -15.29
N GLN A 74 3.75 -0.08 -16.21
CA GLN A 74 3.39 1.30 -16.55
C GLN A 74 3.36 2.25 -15.34
N PHE A 75 4.39 2.16 -14.49
CA PHE A 75 4.54 3.05 -13.35
C PHE A 75 5.03 4.43 -13.79
N GLN A 76 4.44 5.49 -13.23
CA GLN A 76 4.90 6.87 -13.44
C GLN A 76 6.23 7.16 -12.72
N GLY A 77 6.57 6.36 -11.70
CA GLY A 77 7.73 6.56 -10.83
C GLY A 77 7.57 7.71 -9.83
N GLY A 78 8.47 7.78 -8.85
CA GLY A 78 8.63 8.94 -7.97
C GLY A 78 7.56 9.18 -6.90
N SER A 79 6.56 8.31 -6.75
CA SER A 79 5.45 8.49 -5.79
C SER A 79 5.76 7.99 -4.37
N SER A 80 6.58 6.94 -4.22
CA SER A 80 6.85 6.28 -2.93
C SER A 80 8.32 5.93 -2.69
N GLY A 81 9.22 6.27 -3.62
CA GLY A 81 10.63 5.84 -3.59
C GLY A 81 10.86 4.35 -3.90
N LEU A 82 9.79 3.54 -3.92
CA LEU A 82 9.83 2.09 -4.20
C LEU A 82 9.51 1.76 -5.67
N THR A 83 8.94 2.71 -6.42
CA THR A 83 8.51 2.51 -7.81
C THR A 83 9.34 3.35 -8.77
N SER A 84 9.80 2.75 -9.86
CA SER A 84 10.40 3.45 -11.01
C SER A 84 9.61 3.16 -12.30
N ASN A 85 9.86 3.92 -13.35
CA ASN A 85 9.22 3.74 -14.65
C ASN A 85 9.60 2.42 -15.34
N ASN A 86 10.72 1.81 -14.95
CA ASN A 86 11.20 0.54 -15.50
C ASN A 86 10.84 -0.66 -14.61
N MET A 87 10.06 -0.43 -13.55
CA MET A 87 9.62 -1.48 -12.66
C MET A 87 8.50 -2.30 -13.30
N SER A 88 8.60 -3.62 -13.21
CA SER A 88 7.47 -4.54 -13.31
C SER A 88 7.31 -5.27 -11.98
N LEU A 89 6.07 -5.57 -11.64
CA LEU A 89 5.69 -6.21 -10.39
C LEU A 89 4.78 -7.38 -10.68
N VAL A 90 5.09 -8.53 -10.09
CA VAL A 90 4.18 -9.69 -10.07
C VAL A 90 3.82 -9.97 -8.62
N GLU A 91 2.54 -9.87 -8.29
CA GLU A 91 1.99 -10.23 -6.98
C GLU A 91 1.22 -11.55 -7.09
N ARG A 92 1.32 -12.39 -6.08
CA ARG A 92 0.60 -13.67 -5.96
C ARG A 92 -0.11 -13.69 -4.62
N LEU A 93 -1.43 -13.84 -4.64
CA LEU A 93 -2.26 -13.95 -3.45
C LEU A 93 -2.89 -15.34 -3.42
N THR A 94 -2.46 -16.17 -2.47
CA THR A 94 -2.96 -17.53 -2.29
C THR A 94 -3.58 -17.65 -0.90
N ARG A 95 -4.86 -18.02 -0.81
CA ARG A 95 -5.47 -18.34 0.48
C ARG A 95 -4.98 -19.71 0.94
N ILE A 96 -4.16 -19.76 1.97
CA ILE A 96 -3.51 -21.00 2.44
C ILE A 96 -4.28 -21.68 3.58
N ASP A 97 -5.12 -20.92 4.28
CA ASP A 97 -6.04 -21.42 5.32
C ASP A 97 -7.23 -20.43 5.47
N PRO A 98 -8.24 -20.71 6.33
CA PRO A 98 -9.40 -19.85 6.48
C PRO A 98 -9.10 -18.40 6.86
N ASP A 99 -7.97 -18.13 7.51
CA ASP A 99 -7.63 -16.84 8.11
C ASP A 99 -6.32 -16.24 7.59
N THR A 100 -5.71 -16.85 6.56
CA THR A 100 -4.40 -16.44 6.05
C THR A 100 -4.35 -16.44 4.52
N VAL A 101 -3.91 -15.33 3.96
CA VAL A 101 -3.50 -15.20 2.56
C VAL A 101 -1.98 -15.07 2.52
N ALA A 102 -1.31 -15.99 1.86
CA ALA A 102 0.09 -15.82 1.49
C ALA A 102 0.15 -14.78 0.38
N TYR A 103 0.73 -13.62 0.68
CA TYR A 103 1.00 -12.58 -0.31
C TYR A 103 2.48 -12.60 -0.62
N GLU A 104 2.80 -12.98 -1.85
CA GLU A 104 4.14 -12.98 -2.41
C GLU A 104 4.21 -11.92 -3.50
N PHE A 105 5.33 -11.22 -3.60
CA PHE A 105 5.56 -10.32 -4.72
C PHE A 105 7.00 -10.38 -5.20
N THR A 106 7.17 -10.25 -6.51
CA THR A 106 8.46 -10.18 -7.18
C THR A 106 8.59 -8.84 -7.89
N VAL A 107 9.62 -8.08 -7.54
CA VAL A 107 9.95 -6.82 -8.21
C VAL A 107 11.07 -7.06 -9.21
N THR A 108 10.88 -6.59 -10.44
CA THR A 108 11.92 -6.53 -11.46
C THR A 108 12.11 -5.09 -11.90
N ASP A 109 13.29 -4.54 -11.65
CA ASP A 109 13.68 -3.21 -12.12
C ASP A 109 15.19 -3.20 -12.42
N PRO A 110 15.58 -3.37 -13.69
CA PRO A 110 17.00 -3.45 -14.06
C PRO A 110 17.73 -2.11 -13.91
N THR A 111 17.01 -1.00 -13.68
CA THR A 111 17.63 0.31 -13.46
C THR A 111 17.95 0.60 -12.00
N VAL A 112 17.35 -0.15 -11.08
CA VAL A 112 17.53 0.01 -9.64
C VAL A 112 18.21 -1.20 -8.99
N PHE A 113 17.87 -2.43 -9.42
CA PHE A 113 18.37 -3.67 -8.85
C PHE A 113 19.20 -4.48 -9.84
N THR A 114 20.17 -5.24 -9.34
CA THR A 114 21.03 -6.11 -10.17
C THR A 114 20.35 -7.42 -10.57
N ALA A 115 19.30 -7.81 -9.86
CA ALA A 115 18.48 -8.98 -10.13
C ALA A 115 17.06 -8.78 -9.56
N PRO A 116 16.04 -9.48 -10.08
CA PRO A 116 14.73 -9.54 -9.44
C PRO A 116 14.84 -10.05 -8.00
N TYR A 117 13.97 -9.56 -7.12
CA TYR A 117 13.85 -10.07 -5.76
C TYR A 117 12.39 -10.40 -5.44
N THR A 118 12.21 -11.36 -4.54
CA THR A 118 10.90 -11.84 -4.11
C THR A 118 10.77 -11.69 -2.60
N VAL A 119 9.59 -11.26 -2.15
CA VAL A 119 9.22 -11.17 -0.73
C VAL A 119 7.92 -11.90 -0.52
N MET A 120 7.80 -12.60 0.60
CA MET A 120 6.55 -13.20 1.04
C MET A 120 6.18 -12.65 2.43
N MET A 121 4.94 -12.23 2.57
CA MET A 121 4.36 -11.81 3.84
C MET A 121 2.93 -12.37 3.98
N PRO A 122 2.57 -12.94 5.14
CA PRO A 122 1.22 -13.42 5.37
C PRO A 122 0.29 -12.25 5.71
N PHE A 123 -0.84 -12.15 5.01
CA PHE A 123 -1.98 -11.36 5.48
C PHE A 123 -2.82 -12.23 6.41
N ARG A 124 -2.99 -11.76 7.65
CA ARG A 124 -3.85 -12.39 8.65
C ARG A 124 -5.20 -11.69 8.67
N ARG A 125 -6.27 -12.48 8.72
CA ARG A 125 -7.63 -11.96 8.89
C ARG A 125 -7.74 -11.23 10.23
N THR A 126 -8.35 -10.05 10.18
CA THR A 126 -8.75 -9.29 11.36
C THR A 126 -10.27 -9.10 11.29
N ASP A 127 -10.95 -9.26 12.41
CA ASP A 127 -12.38 -8.96 12.51
C ASP A 127 -12.60 -7.48 12.87
N GLY A 128 -13.66 -6.90 12.34
CA GLY A 128 -14.03 -5.49 12.58
C GLY A 128 -13.94 -4.62 11.33
N PRO A 129 -14.40 -3.36 11.42
CA PRO A 129 -14.39 -2.45 10.29
C PRO A 129 -12.98 -1.93 9.99
N LEU A 130 -12.73 -1.61 8.72
CA LEU A 130 -11.60 -0.76 8.35
C LEU A 130 -11.95 0.68 8.76
N PHE A 131 -11.16 1.28 9.63
CA PHE A 131 -11.37 2.66 10.05
C PHE A 131 -10.80 3.65 9.04
N GLU A 132 -11.31 4.87 9.10
CA GLU A 132 -10.82 5.94 8.25
C GLU A 132 -9.35 6.25 8.56
N TYR A 133 -8.49 6.23 7.55
CA TYR A 133 -7.22 6.95 7.60
C TYR A 133 -7.49 8.46 7.60
N ALA A 134 -7.66 8.99 8.80
CA ALA A 134 -7.58 10.42 9.05
C ALA A 134 -6.27 10.68 9.80
N CYS A 135 -5.44 11.58 9.27
CA CYS A 135 -4.58 12.34 10.16
C CYS A 135 -5.54 13.12 11.07
N HIS A 136 -5.84 12.62 12.26
CA HIS A 136 -6.68 13.34 13.20
C HIS A 136 -5.94 14.63 13.56
N GLU A 137 -6.29 15.72 12.88
CA GLU A 137 -5.84 17.08 13.16
C GLU A 137 -6.48 17.62 14.45
N GLY A 138 -6.68 16.75 15.45
CA GLY A 138 -6.81 17.15 16.84
C GLY A 138 -5.44 17.55 17.36
N ASN A 139 -4.92 18.68 16.88
CA ASN A 139 -3.62 19.24 17.26
C ASN A 139 -3.63 19.76 18.72
N ILE A 140 -3.95 18.88 19.67
CA ILE A 140 -3.69 19.09 21.10
C ILE A 140 -2.20 19.13 21.38
N GLY A 141 -1.37 18.65 20.45
CA GLY A 141 0.08 18.78 20.49
C GLY A 141 0.49 20.24 20.67
N LEU A 142 -0.11 21.17 19.92
CA LEU A 142 0.19 22.60 20.08
C LEU A 142 -0.16 23.13 21.47
N ALA A 143 -1.32 22.75 22.02
CA ALA A 143 -1.70 23.12 23.39
C ALA A 143 -0.73 22.56 24.43
N GLY A 144 -0.30 21.30 24.27
CA GLY A 144 0.71 20.68 25.13
C GLY A 144 2.09 21.33 25.02
N ILE A 145 2.54 21.65 23.79
CA ILE A 145 3.82 22.34 23.53
C ILE A 145 3.82 23.74 24.17
N LEU A 146 2.76 24.52 23.94
CA LEU A 146 2.63 25.87 24.51
C LEU A 146 2.47 25.84 26.04
N GLY A 147 1.71 24.87 26.57
CA GLY A 147 1.59 24.65 28.01
C GLY A 147 2.93 24.28 28.66
N GLY A 148 3.70 23.38 28.02
CA GLY A 148 5.05 23.03 28.45
C GLY A 148 6.01 24.21 28.44
N ALA A 149 5.99 25.03 27.39
CA ALA A 149 6.76 26.27 27.32
C ALA A 149 6.41 27.23 28.48
N ARG A 150 5.12 27.39 28.80
CA ARG A 150 4.68 28.25 29.91
C ARG A 150 5.16 27.75 31.27
N VAL A 151 5.23 26.43 31.48
CA VAL A 151 5.82 25.84 32.70
C VAL A 151 7.31 26.12 32.79
N LEU A 152 8.05 26.02 31.67
CA LEU A 152 9.48 26.34 31.64
C LEU A 152 9.74 27.83 31.95
N GLU A 153 8.92 28.74 31.43
CA GLU A 153 8.98 30.18 31.76
C GLU A 153 8.74 30.42 33.26
N MET A 154 7.73 29.77 33.86
CA MET A 154 7.45 29.89 35.30
C MET A 154 8.60 29.36 36.17
N GLN A 155 9.36 28.37 35.67
CA GLN A 155 10.54 27.84 36.33
C GLN A 155 11.81 28.68 36.08
N GLY A 156 11.70 29.78 35.33
CA GLY A 156 12.84 30.65 35.00
C GLY A 156 13.84 30.04 34.01
N ARG A 157 13.41 29.05 33.21
CA ARG A 157 14.27 28.43 32.20
C ARG A 157 14.17 29.19 30.88
N GLU A 158 15.31 29.59 30.31
CA GLU A 158 15.35 30.13 28.96
C GLU A 158 14.90 29.06 27.96
N LEU A 159 13.92 29.44 27.12
CA LEU A 159 13.55 28.66 25.95
C LEU A 159 14.70 28.78 24.94
N ARG A 160 15.12 27.66 24.34
CA ARG A 160 16.15 27.68 23.30
C ARG A 160 15.70 28.58 22.15
N PRO A 161 16.58 29.43 21.59
CA PRO A 161 16.27 30.25 20.42
C PRO A 161 16.00 29.40 19.17
#